data_AF-A0A673FYA1-F1
#
_entry.id   AF-A0A673FYA1-F1
#
_cell.length_a   1.000
_cell.length_b   1.000
_cell.length_c   1.000
_cell.angle_alpha   90.00
_cell.angle_beta   90.00
_cell.angle_gamma   90.00
#
_symmetry.space_group_name_H-M   'P 1'
#
loop_
_entity.id
_entity.type
_entity.pdbx_description
1 polymer ?
#
loop_
_entity_poly.entity_id
_entity_poly.type
_entity_poly.pdbx_seq_one_letter_code
_entity_poly.pdbx_strand_id
1 'polypeptide(L)'
;MHLSLSLFFHLSISFSMQALYPSPEEGWQIYSSAQDADGKCICTVVAPAQNMCNRDPRSRQLRQLMEKVQNITQSMEVLDLRTYRDLQYVRDTENLMKTVDGKLKTASENPRSLNPKSFQYKIIQKGSS
;
A
#
# COMPACT_ATOMS: atom_id res chain seq x y z
N MET A 1 -63.79 33.75 11.65
CA MET A 1 -62.40 34.18 11.97
C MET A 1 -61.62 33.12 12.77
N HIS A 2 -62.28 32.31 13.60
CA HIS A 2 -61.63 31.25 14.42
C HIS A 2 -61.00 30.10 13.59
N LEU A 3 -61.70 29.62 12.56
CA LEU A 3 -61.20 28.54 11.68
C LEU A 3 -59.93 28.90 10.90
N SER A 4 -59.79 30.18 10.53
CA SER A 4 -58.63 30.66 9.77
C SER A 4 -57.40 30.73 10.68
N LEU A 5 -57.54 31.19 11.93
CA LEU A 5 -56.45 31.19 12.91
C LEU A 5 -55.96 29.78 13.26
N SER A 6 -56.86 28.80 13.37
CA SER A 6 -56.50 27.40 13.65
C SER A 6 -55.72 26.76 12.49
N LEU A 7 -56.07 27.07 11.25
CA LEU A 7 -55.32 26.62 10.07
C LEU A 7 -53.95 27.29 9.99
N PHE A 8 -53.85 28.59 10.31
CA PHE A 8 -52.57 29.29 10.41
C PHE A 8 -51.66 28.71 11.50
N PHE A 9 -52.21 28.36 12.67
CA PHE A 9 -51.48 27.71 13.75
C PHE A 9 -51.01 26.29 13.38
N HIS A 10 -51.85 25.51 12.68
CA HIS A 10 -51.45 24.19 12.22
C HIS A 10 -50.38 24.26 11.14
N LEU A 11 -50.49 25.20 10.20
CA LEU A 11 -49.53 25.37 9.12
C LEU A 11 -48.17 25.86 9.64
N SER A 12 -48.16 26.73 10.66
CA SER A 12 -46.93 27.19 11.32
C SER A 12 -46.28 26.12 12.21
N ILE A 13 -47.06 25.27 12.88
CA ILE A 13 -46.56 24.09 13.62
C ILE A 13 -45.96 23.06 12.65
N SER A 14 -46.63 22.76 11.53
CA SER A 14 -46.11 21.85 10.50
C SER A 14 -44.85 22.39 9.81
N PHE A 15 -44.78 23.71 9.58
CA PHE A 15 -43.59 24.36 9.01
C PHE A 15 -42.40 24.37 9.98
N SER A 16 -42.66 24.47 11.29
CA SER A 16 -41.61 24.46 12.32
C SER A 16 -41.05 23.06 12.58
N MET A 17 -41.82 22.00 12.33
CA MET A 17 -41.37 20.60 12.46
C MET A 17 -40.49 20.10 11.30
N GLN A 18 -40.24 20.94 10.28
CA GLN A 18 -39.30 20.63 9.21
C GLN A 18 -37.91 21.25 9.43
N ALA A 19 -37.77 22.04 10.50
CA ALA A 19 -36.48 22.52 10.98
C ALA A 19 -36.01 21.62 12.14
N LEU A 20 -34.82 21.04 11.95
CA LEU A 20 -33.96 20.46 12.98
C LEU A 20 -34.08 18.96 13.28
N TYR A 21 -33.93 18.12 12.25
CA TYR A 21 -33.11 16.91 12.42
C TYR A 21 -32.30 16.66 11.15
N PRO A 22 -30.97 16.86 11.16
CA PRO A 22 -30.15 16.50 10.00
C PRO A 22 -30.23 14.98 9.79
N SER A 23 -30.30 14.57 8.53
CA SER A 23 -30.28 13.17 8.10
C SER A 23 -29.17 12.40 8.83
N PRO A 24 -29.41 11.14 9.27
CA PRO A 24 -28.44 10.35 10.05
C PRO A 24 -27.10 10.10 9.33
N GLU A 25 -27.01 10.36 8.02
CA GLU A 25 -25.78 10.21 7.25
C GLU A 25 -24.77 11.36 7.46
N GLU A 26 -25.19 12.49 8.04
CA GLU A 26 -24.37 13.70 8.28
C GLU A 26 -24.44 14.22 9.73
N GLY A 27 -24.86 13.36 10.66
CA GLY A 27 -25.04 13.71 12.06
C GLY A 27 -23.76 13.59 12.91
N TRP A 28 -23.54 14.55 13.81
CA TRP A 28 -22.63 14.39 14.93
C TRP A 28 -23.31 13.57 16.03
N GLN A 29 -22.62 12.54 16.54
CA GLN A 29 -23.13 11.77 17.68
C GLN A 29 -22.66 12.44 18.97
N ILE A 30 -23.60 13.04 19.70
CA ILE A 30 -23.34 13.73 20.97
C ILE A 30 -23.64 12.77 22.12
N TYR A 31 -22.59 12.25 22.74
CA TYR A 31 -22.68 11.47 23.95
C TYR A 31 -22.63 12.42 25.11
N SER A 32 -23.74 13.07 25.45
CA SER A 32 -23.73 13.94 26.61
C SER A 32 -23.49 13.10 27.84
N SER A 33 -22.56 13.61 28.61
CA SER A 33 -22.78 13.54 29.99
C SER A 33 -22.71 15.05 30.52
N ALA A 34 -23.67 15.59 31.30
CA ALA A 34 -23.63 16.81 32.19
C ALA A 34 -24.02 16.65 33.73
N GLN A 35 -23.20 16.97 34.74
CA GLN A 35 -23.44 16.62 36.18
C GLN A 35 -24.84 16.94 36.75
N ASP A 36 -25.56 15.96 37.32
CA ASP A 36 -26.90 16.19 37.92
C ASP A 36 -26.78 16.96 39.25
N ALA A 37 -27.86 17.57 39.74
CA ALA A 37 -27.89 18.37 40.98
C ALA A 37 -27.40 17.59 42.22
N ASP A 38 -27.35 16.26 42.12
CA ASP A 38 -26.82 15.30 43.11
C ASP A 38 -25.31 14.99 42.96
N GLY A 39 -24.57 15.67 42.07
CA GLY A 39 -23.10 15.63 42.00
C GLY A 39 -22.47 14.51 41.16
N LYS A 40 -23.23 13.83 40.28
CA LYS A 40 -22.70 12.71 39.46
C LYS A 40 -22.16 13.16 38.11
N CYS A 41 -20.85 13.00 37.79
CA CYS A 41 -20.21 13.35 36.50
C CYS A 41 -21.08 12.94 35.34
N ILE A 42 -21.44 13.90 34.52
CA ILE A 42 -21.85 13.55 33.19
C ILE A 42 -20.84 14.46 32.33
N CYS A 43 -20.09 13.86 31.39
CA CYS A 43 -19.16 14.31 30.29
C CYS A 43 -19.65 14.23 28.80
N THR A 44 -19.72 15.33 28.04
CA THR A 44 -20.19 15.28 26.63
C THR A 44 -19.08 14.95 25.62
N VAL A 45 -19.18 13.84 24.87
CA VAL A 45 -18.25 13.45 23.78
C VAL A 45 -18.93 13.58 22.42
N VAL A 46 -18.34 14.32 21.50
CA VAL A 46 -18.84 14.45 20.12
C VAL A 46 -18.00 13.57 19.22
N ALA A 47 -18.59 12.50 18.67
CA ALA A 47 -17.94 11.61 17.72
C ALA A 47 -18.57 11.77 16.31
N PRO A 48 -17.76 11.78 15.24
CA PRO A 48 -18.29 11.79 13.88
C PRO A 48 -19.01 10.46 13.59
N ALA A 49 -20.03 10.49 12.73
CA ALA A 49 -20.74 9.28 12.29
C ALA A 49 -19.74 8.21 11.78
N GLN A 50 -20.00 6.94 12.10
CA GLN A 50 -19.07 5.81 11.87
C GLN A 50 -18.58 5.65 10.42
N ASN A 51 -19.27 6.24 9.44
CA ASN A 51 -18.91 6.24 8.02
C ASN A 51 -17.96 7.40 7.60
N MET A 52 -17.65 8.36 8.47
CA MET A 52 -16.85 9.55 8.15
C MET A 52 -15.33 9.33 8.27
N CYS A 53 -14.87 8.19 8.80
CA CYS A 53 -13.43 7.85 8.89
C CYS A 53 -12.71 7.78 7.52
N ASN A 54 -13.45 7.67 6.41
CA ASN A 54 -12.91 7.70 5.05
C ASN A 54 -12.56 9.13 4.54
N ARG A 55 -13.03 10.17 5.24
CA ARG A 55 -12.70 11.58 4.95
C ARG A 55 -11.53 12.11 5.76
N ASP A 56 -11.03 11.34 6.73
CA ASP A 56 -9.83 11.72 7.49
C ASP A 56 -8.60 11.67 6.56
N PRO A 57 -7.90 12.79 6.32
CA PRO A 57 -6.68 12.79 5.52
C PRO A 57 -5.62 11.82 6.06
N ARG A 58 -5.58 11.58 7.38
CA ARG A 58 -4.65 10.63 8.01
C ARG A 58 -4.97 9.18 7.64
N SER A 59 -6.24 8.80 7.53
CA SER A 59 -6.63 7.44 7.14
C SER A 59 -6.31 7.15 5.67
N ARG A 60 -6.46 8.14 4.79
CA ARG A 60 -6.06 8.05 3.37
C ARG A 60 -4.55 7.93 3.20
N GLN A 61 -3.79 8.74 3.92
CA GLN A 61 -2.33 8.66 3.93
C GLN A 61 -1.85 7.29 4.39
N LEU A 62 -2.47 6.72 5.42
CA LEU A 62 -2.12 5.39 5.92
C LEU A 62 -2.40 4.31 4.87
N ARG A 63 -3.55 4.37 4.19
CA ARG A 63 -3.87 3.41 3.09
C ARG A 63 -2.87 3.49 1.94
N GLN A 64 -2.56 4.71 1.48
CA GLN A 64 -1.56 4.91 0.42
C GLN A 64 -0.17 4.41 0.83
N LEU A 65 0.20 4.63 2.10
CA LEU A 65 1.48 4.13 2.61
C LEU A 65 1.49 2.61 2.64
N MET A 66 0.42 1.95 3.11
CA MET A 66 0.31 0.49 3.11
C MET A 66 0.41 -0.09 1.70
N GLU A 67 -0.30 0.49 0.72
CA GLU A 67 -0.23 0.07 -0.68
C GLU A 67 1.18 0.25 -1.25
N LYS A 68 1.85 1.37 -0.94
CA LYS A 68 3.22 1.62 -1.39
C LYS A 68 4.22 0.64 -0.76
N VAL A 69 4.11 0.37 0.54
CA VAL A 69 4.95 -0.60 1.24
C VAL A 69 4.75 -1.98 0.64
N GLN A 70 3.51 -2.41 0.42
CA GLN A 70 3.22 -3.71 -0.20
C GLN A 70 3.84 -3.85 -1.60
N ASN A 71 3.73 -2.80 -2.43
CA ASN A 71 4.34 -2.79 -3.76
C ASN A 71 5.88 -2.86 -3.70
N ILE A 72 6.49 -2.14 -2.75
CA ILE A 72 7.95 -2.19 -2.52
C ILE A 72 8.37 -3.59 -2.07
N THR A 73 7.64 -4.21 -1.14
CA THR A 73 7.94 -5.57 -0.66
C THR A 73 7.93 -6.56 -1.82
N GLN A 74 6.90 -6.54 -2.66
CA GLN A 74 6.83 -7.40 -3.84
C GLN A 74 7.97 -7.12 -4.84
N SER A 75 8.27 -5.84 -5.06
CA SER A 75 9.37 -5.44 -5.94
C SER A 75 10.73 -5.91 -5.41
N MET A 76 10.92 -5.93 -4.09
CA MET A 76 12.14 -6.40 -3.45
C MET A 76 12.36 -7.91 -3.65
N GLU A 77 11.30 -8.72 -3.54
CA GLU A 77 11.38 -10.16 -3.79
C GLU A 77 11.79 -10.46 -5.23
N VAL A 78 11.20 -9.74 -6.20
CA VAL A 78 11.55 -9.88 -7.62
C VAL A 78 12.99 -9.41 -7.87
N LEU A 79 13.42 -8.34 -7.21
CA LEU A 79 14.78 -7.81 -7.31
C LEU A 79 15.81 -8.81 -6.75
N ASP A 80 15.51 -9.47 -5.63
CA ASP A 80 16.37 -10.49 -5.03
C ASP A 80 16.58 -11.67 -5.98
N LEU A 81 15.50 -12.21 -6.56
CA LEU A 81 15.57 -13.29 -7.55
C LEU A 81 16.39 -12.91 -8.79
N ARG A 82 16.26 -11.66 -9.27
CA ARG A 82 17.05 -11.16 -10.39
C ARG A 82 18.52 -11.03 -10.00
N THR A 83 18.81 -10.40 -8.86
CA THR A 83 20.17 -10.19 -8.35
C THR A 83 20.89 -11.53 -8.15
N TYR A 84 20.21 -12.54 -7.61
CA TYR A 84 20.76 -13.88 -7.48
C TYR A 84 21.19 -14.47 -8.84
N ARG A 85 20.33 -14.35 -9.86
CA ARG A 85 20.63 -14.82 -11.22
C ARG A 85 21.78 -14.03 -11.84
N ASP A 86 21.79 -12.71 -11.68
CA ASP A 86 22.81 -11.84 -12.24
C ASP A 86 24.18 -12.14 -11.61
N LEU A 87 24.24 -12.33 -10.29
CA LEU A 87 25.45 -12.75 -9.60
C LEU A 87 25.92 -14.13 -10.07
N GLN A 88 25.01 -15.07 -10.32
CA GLN A 88 25.38 -16.36 -10.86
C GLN A 88 25.96 -16.24 -12.27
N TYR A 89 25.34 -15.44 -13.13
CA TYR A 89 25.84 -15.16 -14.48
C TYR A 89 27.24 -14.54 -14.46
N VAL A 90 27.48 -13.57 -13.55
CA VAL A 90 28.80 -12.96 -13.37
C VAL A 90 29.84 -14.00 -12.94
N ARG A 91 29.52 -14.88 -11.97
CA ARG A 91 30.43 -15.96 -11.53
C ARG A 91 30.76 -16.94 -12.65
N ASP A 92 29.76 -17.35 -13.43
CA ASP A 92 29.96 -18.28 -14.54
C ASP A 92 30.85 -17.63 -15.62
N THR A 93 30.64 -16.34 -15.88
CA THR A 93 31.45 -15.55 -16.82
C THR A 93 32.89 -15.35 -16.32
N GLU A 94 33.08 -15.13 -15.02
CA GLU A 94 34.40 -15.01 -14.39
C GLU A 94 35.21 -16.31 -14.57
N ASN A 95 34.59 -17.47 -14.34
CA ASN A 95 35.23 -18.77 -14.52
C ASN A 95 35.63 -19.02 -15.98
N LEU A 96 34.79 -18.62 -16.93
CA LEU A 96 35.11 -18.69 -18.35
C LEU A 96 36.30 -17.78 -18.68
N MET A 97 36.30 -16.56 -18.16
CA MET A 97 37.38 -15.59 -18.38
C MET A 97 38.71 -16.09 -17.82
N LYS A 98 38.74 -16.68 -16.62
CA LYS A 98 39.94 -17.33 -16.04
C LYS A 98 40.45 -18.46 -16.93
N THR A 99 39.55 -19.24 -17.52
CA THR A 99 39.91 -20.32 -18.44
C THR A 99 40.53 -19.78 -19.73
N VAL A 100 39.96 -18.71 -20.28
CA VAL A 100 40.50 -18.04 -21.48
C VAL A 100 41.86 -17.42 -21.18
N ASP A 101 42.01 -16.74 -20.05
CA ASP A 101 43.25 -16.11 -19.62
C ASP A 101 44.38 -17.14 -19.45
N GLY A 102 44.13 -18.25 -18.74
CA GLY A 102 45.11 -19.33 -18.60
C GLY A 102 45.56 -19.90 -19.94
N LYS A 103 44.64 -20.07 -20.90
CA LYS A 103 44.98 -20.54 -22.25
C LYS A 103 45.73 -19.51 -23.08
N LEU A 104 45.41 -18.23 -22.94
CA LEU A 104 46.14 -17.14 -23.59
C LEU A 104 47.57 -17.05 -23.05
N LYS A 105 47.76 -17.23 -21.74
CA LYS A 105 49.10 -17.31 -21.15
C LYS A 105 49.89 -18.49 -21.72
N THR A 106 49.30 -19.68 -21.81
CA THR A 106 49.93 -20.84 -22.46
C THR A 106 50.23 -20.59 -23.95
N ALA A 107 49.34 -19.92 -24.67
CA ALA A 107 49.56 -19.49 -26.06
C ALA A 107 50.78 -18.57 -26.19
N SER A 108 50.89 -17.60 -25.28
CA SER A 108 51.97 -16.62 -25.25
C SER A 108 53.32 -17.27 -24.94
N GLU A 109 53.34 -18.26 -24.04
CA GLU A 109 54.56 -18.97 -23.65
C GLU A 109 54.95 -20.06 -24.65
N ASN A 110 53.98 -20.75 -25.26
CA ASN A 110 54.20 -21.79 -26.27
C ASN A 110 53.09 -21.80 -27.34
N PRO A 111 53.27 -21.09 -28.46
CA PRO A 111 52.22 -20.95 -29.48
C PRO A 111 51.89 -22.25 -30.22
N ARG A 112 52.76 -23.28 -30.16
CA ARG A 112 52.52 -24.58 -30.82
C ARG A 112 51.66 -25.54 -29.99
N SER A 113 51.41 -25.27 -28.70
CA SER A 113 50.60 -26.15 -27.83
C SER A 113 49.10 -25.86 -27.87
N LEU A 114 48.65 -24.89 -28.67
CA LEU A 114 47.23 -24.53 -28.75
C LEU A 114 46.43 -25.56 -29.56
N ASN A 115 45.44 -26.18 -28.91
CA ASN A 115 44.44 -27.01 -29.59
C ASN A 115 43.14 -26.20 -29.76
N PRO A 116 42.70 -25.90 -31.00
CA PRO A 116 41.48 -25.13 -31.25
C PRO A 116 40.20 -25.81 -30.76
N LYS A 117 40.19 -27.14 -30.55
CA LYS A 117 39.06 -27.86 -29.93
C LYS A 117 38.89 -27.53 -28.44
N SER A 118 39.91 -26.96 -27.80
CA SER A 118 39.84 -26.62 -26.37
C SER A 118 38.96 -25.40 -26.08
N PHE A 119 38.62 -24.57 -27.08
CA PHE A 119 37.78 -23.38 -26.91
C PHE A 119 36.28 -23.65 -27.06
N GLN A 120 35.88 -24.91 -27.24
CA GLN A 120 34.47 -25.28 -27.33
C GLN A 120 33.79 -25.11 -25.97
N TYR A 121 32.99 -24.06 -25.83
CA TYR A 121 32.09 -23.89 -24.71
C TYR A 121 30.87 -24.80 -24.90
N LYS A 122 30.54 -25.63 -23.90
CA LYS A 122 29.21 -26.25 -23.83
C LYS A 122 28.24 -25.13 -23.47
N ILE A 123 27.42 -24.67 -24.42
CA ILE A 123 26.22 -23.91 -24.08
C ILE A 123 25.38 -24.84 -23.20
N ILE A 124 25.35 -24.54 -21.90
CA ILE A 124 24.50 -25.25 -20.95
C ILE A 124 23.06 -24.86 -21.30
N GLN A 125 22.41 -25.67 -22.12
CA GLN A 125 20.95 -25.71 -22.24
C GLN A 125 20.42 -26.26 -20.90
N LYS A 126 20.35 -25.42 -19.86
CA LYS A 126 19.57 -25.75 -18.65
C LYS A 126 18.09 -25.53 -18.99
N GLY A 127 17.52 -26.48 -19.71
CA GLY A 127 16.08 -26.69 -19.80
C GLY A 127 15.59 -27.27 -18.48
N SER A 128 14.64 -26.56 -17.88
CA SER A 128 13.81 -26.95 -16.73
C SER A 128 13.37 -28.42 -16.80
N SER A 129 13.62 -29.16 -15.72
CA SER A 129 12.79 -30.31 -15.33
C SER A 129 11.96 -29.92 -14.12
#